data_AF-A0A357CNR1-F1
#
_entry.id   AF-A0A357CNR1-F1
#
_cell.length_a   1.000
_cell.length_b   1.000
_cell.length_c   1.000
_cell.angle_alpha   90.00
_cell.angle_beta   90.00
_cell.angle_gamma   90.00
#
_symmetry.space_group_name_H-M   'P 1'
#
loop_
_entity.id
_entity.type
_entity.pdbx_description
1 polymer ?
#
loop_
_entity_poly.entity_id
_entity_poly.type
_entity_poly.pdbx_seq_one_letter_code
_entity_poly.pdbx_strand_id
1 'polypeptide(L)'
;KLRDIAHDLNMNPSTTLRFISSLENLGYVIQNSSTLKYALTMKICSIAHKVVLNNNIRELASPFLKSLSRIYGESSCIAIEHEMQVVYIDTQEGPDQM
;
A
#
# COMPACT_ATOMS: atom_id res chain seq x y z
N LYS A 1 -16.39 11.22 -3.44
CA LYS A 1 -17.22 11.32 -4.67
C LYS A 1 -16.36 11.91 -5.79
N LEU A 2 -16.79 11.89 -7.06
CA LEU A 2 -15.98 12.39 -8.19
C LEU A 2 -15.47 13.83 -7.98
N ARG A 3 -16.32 14.71 -7.47
CA ARG A 3 -15.97 16.13 -7.22
C ARG A 3 -14.84 16.28 -6.20
N ASP A 4 -14.84 15.44 -5.16
CA ASP A 4 -13.81 15.48 -4.12
C ASP A 4 -12.46 15.04 -4.72
N ILE A 5 -12.47 13.98 -5.53
CA ILE A 5 -11.26 13.50 -6.24
C ILE A 5 -10.75 14.56 -7.22
N ALA A 6 -11.65 15.22 -7.96
CA ALA A 6 -11.28 16.28 -8.91
C ALA A 6 -10.65 17.47 -8.19
N HIS A 7 -11.20 17.85 -7.03
CA HIS A 7 -10.65 18.91 -6.19
C HIS A 7 -9.26 18.57 -5.65
N ASP A 8 -9.10 17.38 -5.06
CA ASP A 8 -7.84 16.96 -4.43
C ASP A 8 -6.70 16.79 -5.45
N LEU A 9 -7.03 16.38 -6.67
CA LEU A 9 -6.08 16.27 -7.79
C LEU A 9 -5.89 17.58 -8.57
N ASN A 10 -6.60 18.65 -8.20
CA ASN A 10 -6.64 19.92 -8.94
C ASN A 10 -6.93 19.72 -10.45
N MET A 11 -7.89 18.84 -10.76
CA MET A 11 -8.30 18.48 -12.11
C MET A 11 -9.74 18.91 -12.40
N ASN A 12 -10.04 19.14 -13.68
CA ASN A 12 -11.42 19.38 -14.08
C ASN A 12 -12.26 18.07 -13.96
N PRO A 13 -13.57 18.16 -13.69
CA PRO A 13 -14.40 16.97 -13.49
C PRO A 13 -14.49 16.02 -14.71
N SER A 14 -14.41 16.53 -15.94
CA SER A 14 -14.52 15.69 -17.15
C SER A 14 -13.25 14.86 -17.36
N THR A 15 -12.08 15.43 -17.09
CA THR A 15 -10.79 14.73 -17.07
C THR A 15 -10.74 13.71 -15.94
N THR A 16 -11.13 14.07 -14.71
CA THR A 16 -11.19 13.12 -13.59
C THR A 16 -12.12 11.96 -13.89
N LEU A 17 -13.30 12.22 -14.49
CA LEU A 17 -14.24 11.17 -14.88
C LEU A 17 -13.60 10.21 -15.88
N ARG A 18 -12.92 10.71 -16.91
CA ARG A 18 -12.23 9.86 -17.90
C ARG A 18 -11.23 8.92 -17.23
N PHE A 19 -10.39 9.44 -16.32
CA PHE A 19 -9.41 8.61 -15.61
C PHE A 19 -10.07 7.58 -14.70
N ILE A 20 -11.05 7.99 -13.89
CA ILE A 20 -11.75 7.09 -12.97
C ILE A 20 -12.52 6.01 -13.73
N SER A 21 -13.21 6.35 -14.82
CA SER A 21 -13.89 5.37 -15.67
C SER A 21 -12.91 4.39 -16.31
N SER A 22 -11.72 4.84 -16.74
CA SER A 22 -10.67 3.91 -17.19
C SER A 22 -10.21 2.97 -16.08
N LEU A 23 -9.98 3.48 -14.88
CA LEU A 23 -9.57 2.66 -13.74
C LEU A 23 -10.67 1.69 -13.30
N GLU A 24 -11.94 2.09 -13.39
CA GLU A 24 -13.11 1.24 -13.12
C GLU A 24 -13.25 0.13 -14.17
N ASN A 25 -13.13 0.46 -15.46
CA ASN A 25 -13.14 -0.52 -16.55
C ASN A 25 -11.98 -1.52 -16.46
N LEU A 26 -10.82 -1.06 -15.95
CA LEU A 26 -9.67 -1.93 -15.67
C LEU A 26 -9.81 -2.67 -14.33
N GLY A 27 -10.87 -2.43 -13.56
CA GLY A 27 -11.16 -3.11 -12.30
C GLY A 27 -10.27 -2.69 -11.12
N TYR A 28 -9.64 -1.51 -11.15
CA TYR A 28 -8.83 -0.97 -10.06
C TYR A 28 -9.64 -0.24 -8.99
N VAL A 29 -10.76 0.35 -9.39
CA VAL A 29 -11.73 1.03 -8.52
C VAL A 29 -13.13 0.52 -8.81
N ILE A 30 -13.99 0.64 -7.81
CA ILE A 30 -15.42 0.37 -7.92
C ILE A 30 -16.20 1.58 -7.41
N GLN A 31 -17.25 1.97 -8.13
CA GLN A 31 -18.19 2.96 -7.62
C GLN A 31 -19.33 2.29 -6.86
N ASN A 32 -19.59 2.80 -5.65
CA ASN A 32 -20.80 2.44 -4.92
C ASN A 32 -22.00 3.22 -5.50
N SER A 33 -23.00 2.50 -6.03
CA SER A 33 -24.15 3.08 -6.74
C SER A 33 -25.07 3.92 -5.85
N SER A 34 -25.16 3.64 -4.54
CA SER A 34 -26.03 4.38 -3.62
C SER A 34 -25.38 5.65 -3.06
N THR A 35 -24.05 5.66 -2.89
CA THR A 35 -23.31 6.78 -2.28
C THR A 35 -22.49 7.60 -3.28
N LEU A 36 -22.28 7.08 -4.49
CA LEU A 36 -21.40 7.62 -5.54
C LEU A 36 -19.94 7.79 -5.08
N LYS A 37 -19.55 7.08 -4.02
CA LYS A 37 -18.17 7.01 -3.53
C LYS A 37 -17.40 5.95 -4.31
N TYR A 38 -16.12 6.20 -4.52
CA TYR A 38 -15.20 5.26 -5.14
C TYR A 38 -14.38 4.56 -4.06
N ALA A 39 -14.10 3.29 -4.24
CA ALA A 39 -13.22 2.50 -3.40
C ALA A 39 -12.23 1.71 -4.27
N LEU A 40 -11.05 1.45 -3.73
CA LEU A 40 -10.06 0.58 -4.36
C LEU A 40 -10.52 -0.88 -4.31
N THR A 41 -10.19 -1.65 -5.35
CA THR A 41 -10.46 -3.09 -5.37
C THR A 41 -9.26 -3.90 -4.91
N MET A 42 -9.47 -5.20 -4.66
CA MET A 42 -8.40 -6.15 -4.33
C MET A 42 -7.35 -6.33 -5.44
N LYS A 43 -7.61 -5.84 -6.66
CA LYS A 43 -6.61 -5.87 -7.75
C LYS A 43 -5.34 -5.10 -7.36
N ILE A 44 -5.47 -4.02 -6.58
CA ILE A 44 -4.32 -3.25 -6.08
C ILE A 44 -3.50 -4.10 -5.10
N CYS A 45 -4.15 -4.85 -4.20
CA CYS A 45 -3.45 -5.77 -3.30
C CYS A 45 -2.68 -6.85 -4.07
N SER A 46 -3.24 -7.38 -5.16
CA SER A 46 -2.56 -8.35 -6.02
C SER A 46 -1.28 -7.79 -6.65
N ILE A 47 -1.30 -6.53 -7.10
CA ILE A 47 -0.11 -5.86 -7.63
C ILE A 47 0.92 -5.62 -6.54
N ALA A 48 0.47 -5.08 -5.39
CA ALA A 48 1.36 -4.85 -4.24
C ALA A 48 2.06 -6.15 -3.81
N HIS A 49 1.31 -7.26 -3.73
CA HIS A 49 1.87 -8.56 -3.40
C HIS A 49 2.95 -9.02 -4.39
N LYS A 50 2.75 -8.80 -5.70
CA LYS A 50 3.76 -9.12 -6.73
C LYS A 50 5.03 -8.25 -6.59
N VAL A 51 4.87 -6.98 -6.23
CA VAL A 51 6.01 -6.08 -5.98
C VAL A 51 6.80 -6.55 -4.76
N VAL A 52 6.11 -6.95 -3.69
CA VAL A 52 6.74 -7.48 -2.46
C VAL A 52 7.46 -8.80 -2.73
N LEU A 53 6.87 -9.72 -3.50
CA LEU A 53 7.51 -11.00 -3.84
C LEU A 53 8.79 -10.83 -4.68
N ASN A 54 8.88 -9.77 -5.48
CA ASN A 54 10.10 -9.47 -6.23
C ASN A 54 11.20 -8.84 -5.36
N ASN A 55 10.92 -8.49 -4.11
CA ASN A 55 11.87 -7.92 -3.16
C ASN A 55 12.47 -9.01 -2.26
N ASN A 56 13.47 -9.73 -2.80
CA ASN A 56 14.28 -10.74 -2.10
C ASN A 56 14.87 -10.26 -0.76
N ILE A 57 14.96 -8.95 -0.54
CA ILE A 57 15.49 -8.37 0.69
C ILE A 57 14.66 -8.73 1.93
N ARG A 58 13.34 -8.88 1.80
CA ARG A 58 12.46 -9.30 2.92
C ARG A 58 12.81 -10.72 3.36
N GLU A 59 12.87 -11.66 2.42
CA GLU A 59 13.20 -13.06 2.72
C GLU A 59 14.60 -13.19 3.31
N LEU A 60 15.56 -12.42 2.78
CA LEU A 60 16.93 -12.41 3.30
C LEU A 60 17.01 -11.80 4.71
N ALA A 61 16.30 -10.71 4.99
CA ALA A 61 16.39 -9.96 6.24
C ALA A 61 15.57 -10.55 7.38
N SER A 62 14.46 -11.24 7.08
CA SER A 62 13.54 -11.82 8.07
C SER A 62 14.22 -12.65 9.18
N PRO A 63 15.13 -13.61 8.90
CA PRO A 63 15.80 -14.37 9.96
C PRO A 63 16.68 -13.51 10.88
N PHE A 64 17.28 -12.44 10.34
CA PHE A 64 18.10 -11.52 11.11
C PHE A 64 17.24 -10.62 12.00
N LEU A 65 16.13 -10.08 11.47
CA LEU A 65 15.17 -9.29 12.24
C LEU A 65 14.60 -10.08 13.41
N LYS A 66 14.25 -11.35 13.18
CA LYS A 66 13.77 -12.25 14.25
C LYS A 66 14.82 -12.55 15.30
N SER A 67 16.08 -12.69 14.90
CA SER A 67 17.19 -12.87 15.84
C SER A 67 17.42 -11.63 16.68
N LEU A 68 17.40 -10.44 16.06
CA LEU A 68 17.55 -9.15 16.75
C LEU A 68 16.41 -8.91 17.74
N SER A 69 15.15 -9.08 17.31
CA SER A 69 13.98 -8.92 18.18
C SER A 69 14.06 -9.85 19.40
N ARG A 70 14.50 -11.10 19.20
CA ARG A 70 14.69 -12.05 20.30
C ARG A 70 15.84 -11.69 21.25
N ILE A 71 16.95 -11.16 20.73
CA ILE A 71 18.12 -10.80 21.54
C ILE A 71 17.82 -9.59 22.42
N TYR A 72 17.13 -8.59 21.87
CA TYR A 72 16.90 -7.33 22.57
C TYR A 72 15.53 -7.26 23.26
N GLY A 73 14.62 -8.19 22.99
CA GLY A 73 13.25 -8.15 23.50
C GLY A 73 12.35 -7.12 22.81
N GLU A 74 12.90 -6.37 21.85
CA GLU A 74 12.27 -5.20 21.24
C GLU A 74 11.84 -5.47 19.80
N SER A 75 10.91 -4.65 19.29
CA SER A 75 10.51 -4.69 17.88
C SER A 75 11.67 -4.29 16.95
N SER A 76 11.89 -5.08 15.91
CA SER A 76 12.92 -4.85 14.89
C SER A 76 12.25 -4.69 13.52
N CYS A 77 12.68 -3.70 12.73
CA CYS A 77 12.14 -3.46 11.40
C CYS A 77 13.23 -3.17 10.38
N ILE A 78 12.92 -3.40 9.11
CA ILE A 78 13.73 -2.98 7.96
C ILE A 78 12.91 -2.03 7.10
N ALA A 79 13.53 -0.94 6.69
CA ALA A 79 12.93 0.05 5.82
C ALA A 79 13.90 0.47 4.73
N ILE A 80 13.35 0.90 3.61
CA ILE A 80 14.11 1.52 2.52
C ILE A 80 13.67 2.96 2.37
N GLU A 81 14.60 3.80 1.93
CA GLU A 81 14.27 5.15 1.48
C GLU A 81 13.71 5.08 0.06
N HIS A 82 12.62 5.81 -0.17
CA HIS A 82 12.03 5.99 -1.48
C HIS A 82 11.39 7.38 -1.57
N GLU A 83 11.88 8.21 -2.48
CA GLU A 83 11.34 9.56 -2.74
C GLU A 83 11.17 10.42 -1.48
N MET A 84 12.19 10.48 -0.62
CA MET A 84 12.18 11.20 0.65
C MET A 84 11.18 10.64 1.67
N GLN A 85 10.70 9.41 1.47
CA GLN A 85 9.84 8.68 2.40
C GLN A 85 10.51 7.39 2.87
N VAL A 86 10.21 6.99 4.10
CA VAL A 86 10.67 5.72 4.67
C VAL A 86 9.57 4.69 4.45
N VAL A 87 9.87 3.66 3.65
CA VAL A 87 8.95 2.55 3.36
C VAL A 87 9.38 1.33 4.16
N TYR A 88 8.55 0.94 5.13
CA TYR A 88 8.77 -0.28 5.90
C TYR A 88 8.57 -1.50 5.01
N ILE A 89 9.64 -2.30 4.89
CA ILE A 89 9.64 -3.51 4.08
C ILE A 89 9.29 -4.72 4.92
N ASP A 90 9.71 -4.77 6.19
CA ASP A 90 9.28 -5.81 7.14
C ASP A 90 9.42 -5.34 8.59
N THR A 91 8.61 -5.92 9.48
CA THR A 91 8.64 -5.64 10.91
C THR A 91 8.41 -6.94 11.67
N GLN A 92 9.26 -7.20 12.67
CA GLN A 92 9.13 -8.32 13.59
C GLN A 92 8.93 -7.79 15.01
N GLU A 93 7.78 -8.14 15.57
CA GLU A 93 7.42 -7.77 16.93
C GLU A 93 8.32 -8.44 17.97
N GLY A 94 8.57 -7.73 19.07
CA GLY A 94 9.29 -8.25 20.24
C GLY A 94 8.47 -9.28 21.01
N PRO A 95 9.10 -10.25 21.68
CA PRO A 95 8.40 -11.25 22.49
C PRO A 95 7.59 -10.66 23.65
N ASP A 96 7.92 -9.45 24.13
CA ASP A 96 7.21 -8.76 25.21
C ASP A 96 6.00 -7.92 24.73
N GLN A 97 5.72 -7.88 23.43
CA GLN A 97 4.60 -7.12 22.84
C GLN A 97 3.42 -8.00 22.40
N MET A 98 3.42 -9.30 22.74
CA MET A 98 2.30 -10.25 22.49
C MET A 98 1.34 -10.39 23.67
#